data_AF-A0A7R6SSL7-F1
#
_entry.id   AF-A0A7R6SSL7-F1
#
_cell.length_a   1.000
_cell.length_b   1.000
_cell.length_c   1.000
_cell.angle_alpha   90.00
_cell.angle_beta   90.00
_cell.angle_gamma   90.00
#
_symmetry.space_group_name_H-M   'P 1'
#
loop_
_entity.id
_entity.type
_entity.pdbx_description
1 polymer ?
#
loop_
_entity_poly.entity_id
_entity_poly.type
_entity_poly.pdbx_seq_one_letter_code
_entity_poly.pdbx_strand_id
1 'polypeptide(L)'
;MEVIMGFELFRFYLFLLLPEWMGSRQPDSRHFFRRKFTSAYRARLRWVRRLWIASGLLMLILPIPPVVITLGLFTTFLSFSLLDET
;
A
#
# COMPACT_ATOMS: atom_id res chain seq x y z
N MET A 1 25.84 19.94 11.47
CA MET A 1 24.78 20.80 12.08
C MET A 1 23.66 21.07 11.09
N GLU A 2 23.97 21.42 9.83
CA GLU A 2 22.97 21.67 8.78
C GLU A 2 22.02 20.49 8.46
N VAL A 3 22.55 19.26 8.40
CA VAL A 3 21.74 18.06 8.10
C VAL A 3 20.70 17.78 9.19
N ILE A 4 21.03 18.02 10.46
CA ILE A 4 20.14 17.81 11.60
C ILE A 4 19.01 18.85 11.57
N MET A 5 19.34 20.11 11.23
CA MET A 5 18.36 21.19 11.13
C MET A 5 17.38 20.99 9.97
N GLY A 6 17.87 20.50 8.82
CA GLY A 6 17.01 20.16 7.68
C GLY A 6 16.01 19.04 7.98
N PHE A 7 16.42 18.04 8.76
CA PHE A 7 15.54 16.95 9.18
C PHE A 7 14.40 17.43 10.11
N GLU A 8 14.70 18.31 11.06
CA GLU A 8 13.69 18.85 11.98
C GLU A 8 12.72 19.81 11.29
N LEU A 9 13.21 20.65 10.36
CA LEU A 9 12.36 21.47 9.50
C LEU A 9 11.41 20.60 8.66
N PHE A 10 11.93 19.55 8.03
CA PHE A 10 11.11 18.62 7.26
C PHE A 10 10.02 17.95 8.11
N ARG A 11 10.36 17.51 9.33
CA ARG A 11 9.38 16.96 10.28
C ARG A 11 8.32 17.98 10.69
N PHE A 12 8.71 19.24 10.90
CA PHE A 12 7.79 20.32 11.22
C PHE A 12 6.82 20.60 10.08
N TYR A 13 7.31 20.71 8.84
CA TYR A 13 6.45 20.87 7.66
C TYR A 13 5.51 19.69 7.47
N LEU A 14 6.01 18.45 7.65
CA LEU A 14 5.18 17.26 7.63
C LEU A 14 4.08 17.33 8.69
N PHE A 15 4.42 17.69 9.94
CA PHE A 15 3.44 17.84 11.01
C PHE A 15 2.38 18.89 10.69
N LEU A 16 2.75 20.00 10.06
CA LEU A 16 1.81 21.07 9.67
C LEU A 16 0.86 20.64 8.55
N LEU A 17 1.36 19.85 7.60
CA LEU A 17 0.59 19.40 6.42
C LEU A 17 -0.24 18.15 6.70
N LEU A 18 0.15 17.34 7.69
CA LEU A 18 -0.50 16.07 8.00
C LEU A 18 -1.69 16.29 8.97
N PRO A 19 -2.87 15.73 8.65
CA PRO A 19 -4.02 15.82 9.54
C PRO A 19 -3.79 15.08 10.86
N GLU A 20 -4.37 15.59 11.96
CA GLU A 20 -4.21 15.03 13.31
C GLU A 20 -4.60 13.54 13.40
N TRP A 21 -5.60 13.10 12.64
CA TRP A 21 -6.03 11.71 12.62
C TRP A 21 -4.94 10.74 12.13
N MET A 22 -3.94 11.21 11.37
CA MET A 22 -2.86 10.37 10.83
C MET A 22 -1.81 9.98 11.89
N GLY A 23 -1.73 10.71 13.01
CA GLY A 23 -0.80 10.38 14.11
C GLY A 23 -1.17 9.09 14.86
N SER A 24 -2.45 8.72 14.84
CA SER A 24 -2.97 7.55 15.54
C SER A 24 -2.86 6.27 14.69
N ARG A 25 -2.17 5.25 15.20
CA ARG A 25 -2.07 3.91 14.57
C ARG A 25 -2.98 2.86 15.20
N GLN A 26 -3.90 3.29 16.07
CA GLN A 26 -4.85 2.37 16.68
C GLN A 26 -5.77 1.78 15.60
N PRO A 27 -5.93 0.45 15.54
CA PRO A 27 -6.75 -0.20 14.53
C PRO A 27 -8.23 0.13 14.75
N ASP A 28 -8.85 0.73 13.74
CA ASP A 28 -10.27 1.08 13.73
C ASP A 28 -10.82 0.74 12.36
N SER A 29 -11.81 -0.15 12.31
CA SER A 29 -12.40 -0.65 11.07
C SER A 29 -13.29 0.38 10.37
N ARG A 30 -13.79 1.40 11.09
CA ARG A 30 -14.69 2.42 10.54
C ARG A 30 -13.95 3.61 9.93
N HIS A 31 -12.70 3.81 10.29
CA HIS A 31 -11.89 4.92 9.79
C HIS A 31 -11.02 4.48 8.60
N PHE A 32 -11.15 5.14 7.45
CA PHE A 32 -10.46 4.80 6.18
C PHE A 32 -8.95 4.58 6.32
N PHE A 33 -8.26 5.46 7.06
CA PHE A 33 -6.82 5.34 7.31
C PHE A 33 -6.48 4.18 8.26
N ARG A 34 -7.26 4.03 9.34
CA ARG A 34 -6.94 3.11 10.43
C ARG A 34 -7.33 1.66 10.12
N ARG A 35 -8.28 1.44 9.20
CA ARG A 35 -8.66 0.11 8.68
C ARG A 35 -7.45 -0.67 8.20
N LYS A 36 -6.45 0.02 7.64
CA LYS A 36 -5.20 -0.55 7.13
C LYS A 36 -4.35 -1.20 8.23
N PHE A 37 -4.51 -0.80 9.50
CA PHE A 37 -3.79 -1.35 10.64
C PHE A 37 -4.51 -2.52 11.31
N THR A 38 -5.65 -2.97 10.78
CA THR A 38 -6.33 -4.16 11.31
C THR A 38 -5.59 -5.44 10.91
N SER A 39 -5.69 -6.49 11.75
CA SER A 39 -5.11 -7.81 11.44
C SER A 39 -5.73 -8.42 10.18
N ALA A 40 -7.04 -8.22 9.97
CA ALA A 40 -7.77 -8.66 8.79
C ALA A 40 -7.25 -8.02 7.51
N TYR A 41 -7.06 -6.70 7.48
CA TYR A 41 -6.48 -6.01 6.33
C TYR A 41 -5.05 -6.49 6.04
N ARG A 42 -4.23 -6.66 7.09
CA ARG A 42 -2.87 -7.22 6.94
C ARG A 42 -2.86 -8.65 6.39
N ALA A 43 -3.85 -9.47 6.72
CA ALA A 43 -3.97 -10.82 6.17
C ALA A 43 -4.28 -10.78 4.67
N ARG A 44 -5.22 -9.93 4.25
CA ARG A 44 -5.55 -9.70 2.82
C ARG A 44 -4.35 -9.15 2.05
N LEU A 45 -3.59 -8.24 2.66
CA LEU A 45 -2.37 -7.70 2.05
C LEU A 45 -1.31 -8.79 1.79
N ARG A 46 -1.22 -9.84 2.62
CA ARG A 46 -0.34 -10.99 2.34
C ARG A 46 -0.78 -11.77 1.11
N TRP A 47 -2.10 -11.91 0.89
CA TRP A 47 -2.64 -12.52 -0.31
C TRP A 47 -2.34 -11.70 -1.56
N VAL A 48 -2.56 -10.38 -1.51
CA VAL A 48 -2.19 -9.45 -2.58
C VAL A 48 -0.71 -9.58 -2.93
N ARG A 49 0.17 -9.64 -1.92
CA ARG A 49 1.61 -9.83 -2.15
C ARG A 49 1.91 -11.14 -2.89
N ARG A 50 1.29 -12.25 -2.48
CA ARG A 50 1.47 -13.55 -3.14
C ARG A 50 0.97 -13.51 -4.58
N LEU A 51 -0.16 -12.84 -4.83
CA LEU A 51 -0.71 -12.65 -6.16
C LEU A 51 0.27 -11.87 -7.06
N TRP A 52 0.87 -10.79 -6.57
CA TRP A 52 1.88 -10.04 -7.31
C TRP A 52 3.16 -10.84 -7.57
N ILE A 53 3.60 -11.66 -6.63
CA ILE A 53 4.76 -12.54 -6.84
C ILE A 53 4.46 -13.55 -7.95
N ALA A 54 3.30 -14.21 -7.91
CA ALA A 54 2.91 -15.18 -8.93
C ALA A 54 2.74 -14.54 -10.31
N SER A 55 2.07 -13.38 -10.36
CA SER A 55 1.86 -12.61 -11.60
C SER A 55 3.18 -12.11 -12.18
N GLY A 56 4.05 -11.55 -11.34
CA GLY A 56 5.38 -11.10 -11.75
C GLY A 56 6.24 -12.25 -12.27
N LEU A 57 6.19 -13.43 -11.66
CA LEU A 57 6.89 -14.61 -12.16
C LEU A 57 6.37 -15.01 -13.55
N LEU A 58 5.05 -14.97 -13.78
CA LEU A 58 4.46 -15.26 -15.07
C LEU A 58 4.87 -14.23 -16.15
N MET A 59 4.95 -12.95 -15.79
CA MET A 59 5.47 -11.88 -16.66
C MET A 59 6.93 -12.10 -17.05
N LEU A 60 7.75 -12.65 -16.13
CA LEU A 60 9.15 -12.98 -16.42
C LEU A 60 9.27 -14.19 -17.35
N ILE A 61 8.38 -15.18 -17.21
CA ILE A 61 8.35 -16.37 -18.09
C ILE A 61 7.87 -15.98 -19.49
N LEU A 62 6.87 -15.09 -19.60
CA LEU A 62 6.29 -14.62 -20.86
C LEU A 62 6.40 -13.10 -20.98
N PRO A 63 7.60 -12.55 -21.28
CA PRO A 63 7.87 -11.11 -21.25
C PRO A 63 7.39 -10.40 -22.52
N ILE A 64 6.21 -10.74 -23.01
CA ILE A 64 5.59 -10.06 -24.15
C ILE A 64 4.66 -8.94 -23.67
N PRO A 65 4.68 -7.74 -24.32
CA PRO A 65 3.94 -6.58 -23.84
C PRO A 65 2.45 -6.83 -23.56
N PRO A 66 1.69 -7.56 -24.40
CA PRO A 66 0.28 -7.82 -24.13
C PRO A 66 0.04 -8.60 -22.83
N VAL A 67 0.89 -9.59 -22.53
CA VAL A 67 0.78 -10.42 -21.32
C VAL A 67 1.09 -9.58 -20.09
N VAL A 68 2.17 -8.80 -20.13
CA VAL A 68 2.59 -7.95 -19.01
C VAL A 68 1.52 -6.90 -18.69
N ILE A 69 0.99 -6.22 -19.71
CA ILE A 69 -0.04 -5.19 -19.53
C ILE A 69 -1.33 -5.83 -18.98
N THR A 70 -1.79 -6.92 -19.60
CA THR A 70 -3.04 -7.59 -19.19
C THR A 70 -2.95 -8.12 -17.77
N LEU A 71 -1.87 -8.85 -17.44
CA LEU A 71 -1.66 -9.37 -16.10
C LEU A 71 -1.47 -8.25 -15.09
N GLY A 72 -0.78 -7.16 -15.43
CA GLY A 72 -0.57 -6.02 -14.54
C GLY A 72 -1.87 -5.35 -14.16
N LEU A 73 -2.71 -5.06 -15.15
CA LEU A 73 -4.03 -4.47 -14.94
C LEU A 73 -4.96 -5.41 -14.17
N PHE A 74 -5.02 -6.69 -14.57
CA PHE A 74 -5.85 -7.69 -13.89
C PHE A 74 -5.43 -7.90 -12.43
N THR A 75 -4.12 -7.99 -12.18
CA THR A 75 -3.56 -8.14 -10.82
C THR A 75 -3.84 -6.90 -9.97
N THR A 76 -3.76 -5.70 -10.57
CA THR A 76 -4.12 -4.44 -9.89
C THR A 76 -5.60 -4.42 -9.52
N PHE A 77 -6.49 -4.76 -10.45
CA PHE A 77 -7.92 -4.86 -10.19
C PHE A 77 -8.23 -5.85 -9.05
N LEU A 78 -7.67 -7.06 -9.11
CA LEU A 78 -7.82 -8.05 -8.05
C LEU A 78 -7.27 -7.57 -6.70
N SER A 79 -6.14 -6.85 -6.71
CA SER A 79 -5.56 -6.27 -5.51
C SER A 79 -6.52 -5.28 -4.84
N PHE A 80 -7.15 -4.42 -5.64
CA PHE A 80 -8.14 -3.48 -5.12
C PHE A 80 -9.40 -4.18 -4.65
N SER A 81 -9.97 -5.10 -5.43
CA SER A 81 -11.15 -5.87 -5.03
C SER A 81 -10.93 -6.61 -3.70
N LEU A 82 -9.82 -7.33 -3.57
CA LEU A 82 -9.50 -8.12 -2.37
C LEU A 82 -9.26 -7.26 -1.13
N LEU A 83 -8.67 -6.06 -1.31
CA LEU A 83 -8.45 -5.11 -0.23
C LEU A 83 -9.69 -4.30 0.10
N ASP A 84 -10.61 -4.10 -0.85
CA ASP A 84 -11.82 -3.31 -0.70
C ASP A 84 -12.87 -4.03 0.13
N GLU A 85 -13.03 -5.35 -0.07
CA GLU A 85 -13.84 -6.22 0.77
C GLU A 85 -13.50 -6.05 2.27
N THR A 86 -14.21 -5.19 2.98
CA THR A 86 -14.28 -5.12 4.45
C THR A 86 -15.59 -4.49 4.86
#